data_AF-A0A6V7QRI8-F1
#
_entry.id   AF-A0A6V7QRI8-F1
#
_cell.length_a   1.000
_cell.length_b   1.000
_cell.length_c   1.000
_cell.angle_alpha   90.00
_cell.angle_beta   90.00
_cell.angle_gamma   90.00
#
_symmetry.space_group_name_H-M   'P 1'
#
loop_
_entity.id
_entity.type
_entity.pdbx_description
1 polymer ?
#
loop_
_entity_poly.entity_id
_entity_poly.type
_entity_poly.pdbx_seq_one_letter_code
_entity_poly.pdbx_strand_id
1 'polypeptide(L)'
;MTNESMMEHQVSSRERYAQFMEDSCCTHFCLGPNPSMARYVYTLIFLVTNLLAWTIRDYGHSALSELQRLKGCHGARYCLGAEGVLRISFGCFLFFFAMFLSTVNTKKVDDPRNSWHSEWWPAKIIMWLSFMVIPFFIPSAFIQLYGKIAHFGAGVFLLIQLISVISFITWLNDCCRTEKIAKRCRIQVLVVCITTYLASVVGIVLMYIWYAPKPSCSLNILFITLTLGLLQLMTFVSIHSKVKAGFLAPGLMGLYVVFLCWSALRSEPQTEICNKKAQAATNADWLTIVSFVIAVLAIVMATFSTGIDSKCFQFTKAETESEDDVPYGYGFFHFVFAMGAMYFAMLFIGWNAHKTMQKWTIDVGWASTWVRIVNEWLASVVYVWMLVAPLVWKNRRQVEST
;
A
#
# COMPACT_ATOMS: atom_id res chain seq x y z
N MET A 1 62.91 10.58 -10.02
CA MET A 1 61.56 10.02 -9.82
C MET A 1 61.71 8.84 -8.89
N THR A 2 61.69 9.15 -7.60
CA THR A 2 62.10 8.29 -6.50
C THR A 2 60.96 7.35 -6.09
N ASN A 3 61.33 6.18 -5.56
CA ASN A 3 60.46 5.08 -5.10
C ASN A 3 59.23 5.48 -4.26
N GLU A 4 59.20 6.70 -3.72
CA GLU A 4 58.07 7.28 -2.98
C GLU A 4 56.82 7.42 -3.85
N SER A 5 56.94 7.86 -5.11
CA SER A 5 55.75 8.07 -5.97
C SER A 5 55.08 6.77 -6.40
N MET A 6 55.81 5.64 -6.37
CA MET A 6 55.28 4.32 -6.70
C MET A 6 54.63 3.67 -5.47
N MET A 7 55.16 3.92 -4.26
CA MET A 7 54.54 3.51 -3.00
C MET A 7 53.24 4.27 -2.71
N GLU A 8 53.18 5.59 -2.94
CA GLU A 8 51.95 6.37 -2.76
C GLU A 8 50.82 5.91 -3.70
N HIS A 9 51.16 5.53 -4.94
CA HIS A 9 50.16 5.06 -5.90
C HIS A 9 49.61 3.66 -5.55
N GLN A 10 50.41 2.84 -4.87
CA GLN A 10 50.03 1.49 -4.43
C GLN A 10 49.26 1.50 -3.09
N VAL A 11 49.52 2.48 -2.22
CA VAL A 11 48.71 2.76 -1.01
C VAL A 11 47.34 3.31 -1.40
N SER A 12 47.28 4.28 -2.32
CA SER A 12 46.00 4.87 -2.78
C SER A 12 45.07 3.87 -3.47
N SER A 13 45.63 2.88 -4.19
CA SER A 13 44.82 1.83 -4.86
C SER A 13 44.32 0.76 -3.87
N ARG A 14 45.08 0.46 -2.82
CA ARG A 14 44.66 -0.45 -1.73
C ARG A 14 43.60 0.18 -0.84
N GLU A 15 43.70 1.48 -0.55
CA GLU A 15 42.66 2.26 0.16
C GLU A 15 41.37 2.33 -0.67
N ARG A 16 41.46 2.55 -1.98
CA ARG A 16 40.30 2.58 -2.87
C ARG A 16 39.61 1.22 -3.00
N TYR A 17 40.38 0.12 -2.94
CA TYR A 17 39.84 -1.24 -2.89
C TYR A 17 39.21 -1.58 -1.52
N ALA A 18 39.76 -1.06 -0.42
CA ALA A 18 39.18 -1.19 0.92
C ALA A 18 37.85 -0.42 1.03
N GLN A 19 37.78 0.79 0.48
CA GLN A 19 36.57 1.60 0.41
C GLN A 19 35.49 0.99 -0.49
N PHE A 20 35.89 0.36 -1.61
CA PHE A 20 34.97 -0.39 -2.48
C PHE A 20 34.48 -1.71 -1.86
N MET A 21 35.27 -2.34 -0.98
CA MET A 21 34.83 -3.48 -0.17
C MET A 21 33.90 -3.06 0.98
N GLU A 22 34.01 -1.83 1.47
CA GLU A 22 33.10 -1.22 2.46
C GLU A 22 31.69 -0.98 1.88
N ASP A 23 31.60 -0.66 0.58
CA ASP A 23 30.35 -0.51 -0.18
C ASP A 23 29.71 -1.84 -0.63
N SER A 24 30.31 -2.98 -0.30
CA SER A 24 29.73 -4.29 -0.58
C SER A 24 28.62 -4.61 0.43
N CYS A 25 27.47 -5.07 -0.07
CA CYS A 25 26.27 -5.41 0.69
C CYS A 25 26.53 -6.32 1.93
N CYS A 26 27.62 -7.08 1.92
CA CYS A 26 28.05 -7.96 3.01
C CYS A 26 28.64 -7.21 4.23
N THR A 27 29.19 -6.01 4.07
CA THR A 27 29.87 -5.26 5.15
C THR A 27 28.88 -4.40 5.94
N HIS A 28 27.78 -3.99 5.31
CA HIS A 28 26.67 -3.27 5.94
C HIS A 28 25.93 -4.09 7.03
N PHE A 29 26.12 -5.40 7.04
CA PHE A 29 25.55 -6.32 8.05
C PHE A 29 26.34 -6.33 9.37
N CYS A 30 27.56 -5.78 9.39
CA CYS A 30 28.46 -5.79 10.55
C CYS A 30 28.47 -4.45 11.33
N LEU A 31 27.73 -3.44 10.88
CA LEU A 31 27.66 -2.10 11.49
C LEU A 31 26.38 -1.93 12.32
N GLY A 32 26.37 -2.51 13.54
CA GLY A 32 25.35 -2.29 14.58
C GLY A 32 23.87 -2.38 14.14
N PRO A 33 22.91 -1.98 15.01
CA PRO A 33 21.52 -1.98 14.64
C PRO A 33 21.26 -0.83 13.66
N ASN A 34 20.89 -1.13 12.41
CA ASN A 34 20.47 -0.13 11.43
C ASN A 34 18.96 -0.30 11.07
N PRO A 35 18.05 0.35 11.79
CA PRO A 35 16.61 0.23 11.57
C PRO A 35 16.14 0.73 10.20
N SER A 36 16.90 1.65 9.61
CA SER A 36 16.64 2.23 8.28
C SER A 36 16.93 1.25 7.16
N MET A 37 17.91 0.36 7.32
CA MET A 37 18.13 -0.75 6.39
C MET A 37 17.14 -1.89 6.61
N ALA A 38 16.80 -2.17 7.87
CA ALA A 38 15.90 -3.27 8.22
C ALA A 38 14.53 -3.18 7.53
N ARG A 39 13.93 -1.98 7.43
CA ARG A 39 12.65 -1.78 6.72
C ARG A 39 12.70 -2.19 5.25
N TYR A 40 13.83 -2.01 4.55
CA TYR A 40 13.97 -2.43 3.15
C TYR A 40 14.09 -3.94 3.02
N VAL A 41 14.78 -4.60 3.96
CA VAL A 41 14.85 -6.07 3.99
C VAL A 41 13.48 -6.68 4.25
N TYR A 42 12.69 -6.14 5.20
CA TYR A 42 11.31 -6.57 5.40
C TYR A 42 10.43 -6.34 4.16
N THR A 43 10.64 -5.22 3.47
CA THR A 43 9.93 -4.91 2.21
C THR A 43 10.28 -5.92 1.11
N LEU A 44 11.55 -6.32 1.02
CA LEU A 44 11.99 -7.36 0.09
C LEU A 44 11.38 -8.71 0.44
N ILE A 45 11.34 -9.10 1.72
CA ILE A 45 10.66 -10.32 2.19
C ILE A 45 9.19 -10.32 1.77
N PHE A 46 8.51 -9.18 1.96
CA PHE A 46 7.12 -9.02 1.56
C PHE A 46 6.92 -9.11 0.04
N LEU A 47 7.79 -8.47 -0.76
CA LEU A 47 7.79 -8.57 -2.22
C LEU A 47 7.99 -10.02 -2.69
N VAL A 48 9.00 -10.71 -2.17
CA VAL A 48 9.25 -12.13 -2.48
C VAL A 48 8.03 -12.97 -2.14
N THR A 49 7.40 -12.72 -1.00
CA THR A 49 6.18 -13.45 -0.59
C THR A 49 5.00 -13.20 -1.54
N ASN A 50 4.84 -11.96 -2.04
CA ASN A 50 3.84 -11.65 -3.07
C ASN A 50 4.11 -12.40 -4.38
N LEU A 51 5.38 -12.44 -4.83
CA LEU A 51 5.78 -13.18 -6.03
C LEU A 51 5.62 -14.70 -5.87
N LEU A 52 5.86 -15.25 -4.67
CA LEU A 52 5.60 -16.65 -4.35
C LEU A 52 4.09 -16.95 -4.40
N ALA A 53 3.26 -16.10 -3.81
CA ALA A 53 1.80 -16.25 -3.85
C ALA A 53 1.28 -16.23 -5.29
N TRP A 54 1.77 -15.29 -6.11
CA TRP A 54 1.50 -15.22 -7.53
C TRP A 54 1.90 -16.51 -8.28
N THR A 55 3.14 -16.96 -8.06
CA THR A 55 3.69 -18.14 -8.73
C THR A 55 2.86 -19.38 -8.41
N ILE A 56 2.49 -19.55 -7.13
CA ILE A 56 1.62 -20.65 -6.68
C ILE A 56 0.23 -20.56 -7.31
N ARG A 57 -0.34 -19.36 -7.41
CA ARG A 57 -1.66 -19.14 -8.03
C ARG A 57 -1.69 -19.54 -9.51
N ASP A 58 -0.72 -19.04 -10.29
CA ASP A 58 -0.75 -19.13 -11.75
C ASP A 58 -0.11 -20.43 -12.28
N TYR A 59 0.84 -21.01 -11.54
CA TYR A 59 1.64 -22.15 -11.97
C TYR A 59 1.58 -23.36 -11.02
N GLY A 60 1.22 -23.18 -9.75
CA GLY A 60 1.27 -24.22 -8.71
C GLY A 60 0.23 -25.36 -8.81
N HIS A 61 -0.66 -25.34 -9.80
CA HIS A 61 -1.77 -26.30 -9.92
C HIS A 61 -1.35 -27.78 -9.89
N SER A 62 -0.22 -28.15 -10.49
CA SER A 62 0.29 -29.53 -10.50
C SER A 62 0.80 -29.96 -9.13
N ALA A 63 1.61 -29.12 -8.48
CA ALA A 63 2.12 -29.42 -7.14
C ALA A 63 1.02 -29.43 -6.07
N LEU A 64 0.02 -28.55 -6.21
CA LEU A 64 -1.08 -28.44 -5.26
C LEU A 64 -2.12 -29.56 -5.38
N SER A 65 -2.31 -30.14 -6.58
CA SER A 65 -3.29 -31.22 -6.77
C SER A 65 -2.85 -32.54 -6.14
N GLU A 66 -1.56 -32.75 -5.95
CA GLU A 66 -0.98 -33.93 -5.29
C GLU A 66 -1.16 -33.90 -3.76
N LEU A 67 -1.34 -32.71 -3.17
CA LEU A 67 -1.54 -32.59 -1.72
C LEU A 67 -2.90 -33.20 -1.32
N GLN A 68 -2.86 -34.25 -0.50
CA GLN A 68 -4.06 -34.95 0.00
C GLN A 68 -5.07 -34.01 0.68
N ARG A 69 -4.59 -32.94 1.34
CA ARG A 69 -5.43 -31.93 2.01
C ARG A 69 -6.18 -31.01 1.03
N LEU A 70 -5.71 -30.89 -0.22
CA LEU A 70 -6.33 -30.09 -1.27
C LEU A 70 -7.22 -30.92 -2.20
N LYS A 71 -7.39 -32.23 -1.95
CA LYS A 71 -8.33 -33.09 -2.70
C LYS A 71 -9.79 -32.62 -2.64
N GLY A 72 -10.17 -31.87 -1.60
CA GLY A 72 -11.49 -31.23 -1.50
C GLY A 72 -11.78 -30.19 -2.58
N CYS A 73 -10.76 -29.68 -3.29
CA CYS A 73 -10.94 -28.84 -4.46
C CYS A 73 -11.32 -29.62 -5.72
N HIS A 74 -11.35 -30.97 -5.70
CA HIS A 74 -11.61 -31.83 -6.86
C HIS A 74 -10.79 -31.47 -8.12
N GLY A 75 -9.57 -30.97 -7.93
CA GLY A 75 -8.70 -30.52 -9.04
C GLY A 75 -9.10 -29.20 -9.70
N ALA A 76 -10.12 -28.50 -9.19
CA ALA A 76 -10.57 -27.23 -9.76
C ALA A 76 -9.51 -26.13 -9.61
N ARG A 77 -9.10 -25.54 -10.74
CA ARG A 77 -8.01 -24.55 -10.80
C ARG A 77 -8.26 -23.30 -9.95
N TYR A 78 -9.50 -22.80 -9.89
CA TYR A 78 -9.83 -21.64 -9.04
C TYR A 78 -9.58 -21.93 -7.56
N CYS A 79 -10.01 -23.11 -7.11
CA CYS A 79 -9.94 -23.50 -5.71
C CYS A 79 -8.48 -23.74 -5.30
N LEU A 80 -7.71 -24.48 -6.10
CA LEU A 80 -6.30 -24.73 -5.83
C LEU A 80 -5.49 -23.43 -5.79
N GLY A 81 -5.69 -22.55 -6.77
CA GLY A 81 -5.01 -21.25 -6.81
C GLY A 81 -5.35 -20.37 -5.61
N ALA A 82 -6.63 -20.25 -5.26
CA ALA A 82 -7.07 -19.44 -4.13
C ALA A 82 -6.55 -20.00 -2.79
N GLU A 83 -6.67 -21.30 -2.56
CA GLU A 83 -6.16 -21.98 -1.37
C GLU A 83 -4.63 -21.86 -1.25
N GLY A 84 -3.90 -21.91 -2.37
CA GLY A 84 -2.46 -21.69 -2.40
C GLY A 84 -2.05 -20.27 -1.99
N VAL A 85 -2.71 -19.25 -2.56
CA VAL A 85 -2.50 -17.84 -2.19
C VAL A 85 -2.79 -17.60 -0.71
N LEU A 86 -3.91 -18.13 -0.20
CA LEU A 86 -4.31 -17.96 1.18
C LEU A 86 -3.31 -18.59 2.15
N ARG A 87 -2.68 -19.73 1.81
CA ARG A 87 -1.62 -20.35 2.63
C ARG A 87 -0.37 -19.50 2.72
N ILE A 88 0.12 -18.99 1.59
CA ILE A 88 1.29 -18.11 1.55
C ILE A 88 1.02 -16.81 2.30
N SER A 89 -0.16 -16.22 2.08
CA SER A 89 -0.62 -15.04 2.81
C SER A 89 -0.72 -15.29 4.31
N PHE A 90 -1.27 -16.44 4.73
CA PHE A 90 -1.35 -16.78 6.15
C PHE A 90 0.03 -16.90 6.80
N GLY A 91 0.98 -17.54 6.12
CA GLY A 91 2.38 -17.58 6.57
C GLY A 91 2.99 -16.19 6.70
N CYS A 92 2.71 -15.31 5.74
CA CYS A 92 3.22 -13.93 5.72
C CYS A 92 2.64 -13.14 6.89
N PHE A 93 1.32 -13.26 7.09
CA PHE A 93 0.61 -12.68 8.23
C PHE A 93 1.22 -13.16 9.55
N LEU A 94 1.44 -14.46 9.74
CA LEU A 94 2.03 -15.00 10.98
C LEU A 94 3.44 -14.44 11.23
N PHE A 95 4.28 -14.35 10.19
CA PHE A 95 5.62 -13.77 10.31
C PHE A 95 5.57 -12.31 10.76
N PHE A 96 4.83 -11.46 10.06
CA PHE A 96 4.75 -10.04 10.41
C PHE A 96 3.98 -9.80 11.70
N PHE A 97 2.99 -10.63 12.03
CA PHE A 97 2.27 -10.54 13.30
C PHE A 97 3.14 -10.95 14.49
N ALA A 98 3.99 -11.97 14.34
CA ALA A 98 4.99 -12.32 15.35
C ALA A 98 6.01 -11.18 15.55
N MET A 99 6.46 -10.56 14.45
CA MET A 99 7.31 -9.37 14.51
C MET A 99 6.59 -8.20 15.19
N PHE A 100 5.31 -7.98 14.93
CA PHE A 100 4.49 -6.98 15.61
C PHE A 100 4.45 -7.21 17.13
N LEU A 101 4.10 -8.43 17.56
CA LEU A 101 4.02 -8.76 18.99
C LEU A 101 5.36 -8.61 19.71
N SER A 102 6.46 -8.95 19.04
CA SER A 102 7.82 -8.85 19.61
C SER A 102 8.42 -7.44 19.63
N THR A 103 7.87 -6.50 18.84
CA THR A 103 8.40 -5.13 18.69
C THR A 103 7.41 -4.03 19.08
N VAL A 104 6.24 -4.41 19.61
CA VAL A 104 5.25 -3.46 20.11
C VAL A 104 5.84 -2.62 21.24
N ASN A 105 5.52 -1.34 21.27
CA ASN A 105 5.94 -0.38 22.30
C ASN A 105 7.46 -0.09 22.37
N THR A 106 8.24 -0.47 21.35
CA THR A 106 9.63 -0.02 21.21
C THR A 106 9.65 1.46 20.84
N LYS A 107 10.29 2.28 21.68
CA LYS A 107 10.39 3.74 21.49
C LYS A 107 11.82 4.23 21.31
N LYS A 108 12.80 3.55 21.91
CA LYS A 108 14.21 3.97 21.94
C LYS A 108 15.10 3.01 21.18
N VAL A 109 16.20 3.52 20.63
CA VAL A 109 17.21 2.72 19.90
C VAL A 109 17.98 1.76 20.81
N ASP A 110 18.10 2.09 22.10
CA ASP A 110 18.80 1.26 23.10
C ASP A 110 17.94 0.09 23.62
N ASP A 111 16.65 0.03 23.27
CA ASP A 111 15.79 -1.08 23.65
C ASP A 111 16.32 -2.39 23.03
N PRO A 112 16.47 -3.50 23.78
CA PRO A 112 16.89 -4.79 23.23
C PRO A 112 16.05 -5.26 22.04
N ARG A 113 14.78 -4.84 21.96
CA ARG A 113 13.88 -5.12 20.83
C ARG A 113 14.36 -4.48 19.53
N ASN A 114 15.18 -3.42 19.59
CA ASN A 114 15.81 -2.82 18.41
C ASN A 114 16.85 -3.76 17.78
N SER A 115 17.66 -4.45 18.59
CA SER A 115 18.57 -5.49 18.10
C SER A 115 17.78 -6.65 17.47
N TRP A 116 16.71 -7.10 18.14
CA TRP A 116 15.81 -8.09 17.55
C TRP A 116 15.24 -7.60 16.22
N HIS A 117 14.75 -6.36 16.10
CA HIS A 117 14.18 -5.81 14.86
C HIS A 117 15.21 -5.65 13.74
N SER A 118 16.44 -5.24 14.06
CA SER A 118 17.40 -4.76 13.05
C SER A 118 18.51 -5.76 12.69
N GLU A 119 18.80 -6.75 13.53
CA GLU A 119 20.05 -7.54 13.38
C GLU A 119 19.85 -9.05 13.23
N TRP A 120 18.94 -9.68 14.00
CA TRP A 120 18.81 -11.16 14.10
C TRP A 120 18.19 -11.83 12.85
N TRP A 121 18.76 -11.56 11.67
CA TRP A 121 18.26 -11.97 10.38
C TRP A 121 18.27 -13.48 10.14
N PRO A 122 19.32 -14.26 10.50
CA PRO A 122 19.27 -15.71 10.29
C PRO A 122 18.07 -16.35 11.00
N ALA A 123 17.80 -15.94 12.24
CA ALA A 123 16.64 -16.39 13.01
C ALA A 123 15.32 -16.00 12.34
N LYS A 124 15.20 -14.75 11.86
CA LYS A 124 14.00 -14.27 11.17
C LYS A 124 13.77 -14.96 9.83
N ILE A 125 14.82 -15.24 9.06
CA ILE A 125 14.71 -15.94 7.77
C ILE A 125 14.24 -17.38 8.01
N ILE A 126 14.79 -18.07 9.01
CA ILE A 126 14.31 -19.41 9.42
C ILE A 126 12.84 -19.34 9.86
N MET A 127 12.47 -18.33 10.66
CA MET A 127 11.09 -18.11 11.10
C MET A 127 10.14 -17.86 9.92
N TRP A 128 10.54 -16.99 8.97
CA TRP A 128 9.77 -16.70 7.76
C TRP A 128 9.57 -17.95 6.89
N LEU A 129 10.64 -18.69 6.59
CA LEU A 129 10.56 -19.93 5.82
C LEU A 129 9.67 -20.98 6.52
N SER A 130 9.79 -21.11 7.84
CA SER A 130 8.95 -22.01 8.64
C SER A 130 7.47 -21.62 8.51
N PHE A 131 7.14 -20.33 8.67
CA PHE A 131 5.77 -19.85 8.51
C PHE A 131 5.27 -19.90 7.07
N MET A 132 6.13 -19.91 6.04
CA MET A 132 5.71 -20.18 4.66
C MET A 132 5.30 -21.64 4.45
N VAL A 133 5.98 -22.59 5.10
CA VAL A 133 5.77 -24.03 4.90
C VAL A 133 4.63 -24.57 5.78
N ILE A 134 4.53 -24.15 7.04
CA ILE A 134 3.53 -24.65 8.01
C ILE A 134 2.09 -24.63 7.47
N PRO A 135 1.59 -23.57 6.81
CA PRO A 135 0.23 -23.50 6.28
C PRO A 135 -0.13 -24.61 5.28
N PHE A 136 0.83 -25.20 4.59
CA PHE A 136 0.59 -26.35 3.70
C PHE A 136 0.25 -27.63 4.46
N PHE A 137 0.56 -27.68 5.75
CA PHE A 137 0.16 -28.76 6.64
C PHE A 137 -1.17 -28.52 7.37
N ILE A 138 -1.81 -27.36 7.16
CA ILE A 138 -3.07 -27.01 7.83
C ILE A 138 -4.27 -27.47 6.99
N PRO A 139 -5.34 -28.03 7.59
CA PRO A 139 -6.55 -28.41 6.88
C PRO A 139 -7.24 -27.22 6.19
N SER A 140 -7.83 -27.45 5.02
CA SER A 140 -8.46 -26.39 4.20
C SER A 140 -9.57 -25.62 4.90
N ALA A 141 -10.29 -26.25 5.83
CA ALA A 141 -11.31 -25.56 6.63
C ALA A 141 -10.75 -24.35 7.42
N PHE A 142 -9.55 -24.47 7.99
CA PHE A 142 -8.89 -23.37 8.69
C PHE A 142 -8.40 -22.28 7.73
N ILE A 143 -7.91 -22.66 6.55
CA ILE A 143 -7.47 -21.70 5.54
C ILE A 143 -8.65 -20.92 4.95
N GLN A 144 -9.81 -21.55 4.78
CA GLN A 144 -11.03 -20.86 4.38
C GLN A 144 -11.55 -19.93 5.47
N LEU A 145 -11.45 -20.31 6.75
CA LEU A 145 -11.73 -19.41 7.86
C LEU A 145 -10.78 -18.22 7.85
N TYR A 146 -9.47 -18.45 7.68
CA TYR A 146 -8.50 -17.37 7.49
C TYR A 146 -8.87 -16.48 6.31
N GLY A 147 -9.31 -17.04 5.17
CA GLY A 147 -9.79 -16.27 4.03
C GLY A 147 -10.94 -15.32 4.38
N LYS A 148 -11.89 -15.75 5.24
CA LYS A 148 -12.97 -14.88 5.75
C LYS A 148 -12.42 -13.76 6.64
N ILE A 149 -11.49 -14.09 7.54
CA ILE A 149 -10.82 -13.10 8.42
C ILE A 149 -9.99 -12.11 7.59
N ALA A 150 -9.35 -12.58 6.52
CA ALA A 150 -8.51 -11.77 5.64
C ALA A 150 -9.31 -10.71 4.89
N HIS A 151 -10.61 -10.90 4.63
CA HIS A 151 -11.46 -9.83 4.09
C HIS A 151 -11.55 -8.65 5.07
N PHE A 152 -11.78 -8.93 6.35
CA PHE A 152 -11.81 -7.91 7.39
C PHE A 152 -10.45 -7.22 7.51
N GLY A 153 -9.37 -8.00 7.55
CA GLY A 153 -8.03 -7.45 7.66
C GLY A 153 -7.58 -6.61 6.46
N ALA A 154 -7.99 -7.00 5.25
CA ALA A 154 -7.81 -6.22 4.04
C ALA A 154 -8.55 -4.87 4.12
N GLY A 155 -9.76 -4.85 4.69
CA GLY A 155 -10.49 -3.62 4.96
C GLY A 155 -9.78 -2.70 5.96
N VAL A 156 -9.21 -3.27 7.03
CA VAL A 156 -8.38 -2.52 7.99
C VAL A 156 -7.14 -1.93 7.31
N PHE A 157 -6.44 -2.71 6.47
CA PHE A 157 -5.31 -2.22 5.69
C PHE A 157 -5.69 -1.03 4.82
N LEU A 158 -6.79 -1.14 4.05
CA LEU A 158 -7.28 -0.08 3.18
C LEU A 158 -7.61 1.19 3.96
N LEU A 159 -8.21 1.08 5.15
CA LEU A 159 -8.51 2.24 6.00
C LEU A 159 -7.24 2.93 6.51
N ILE A 160 -6.25 2.16 6.97
CA ILE A 160 -4.97 2.71 7.46
C ILE A 160 -4.21 3.37 6.30
N GLN A 161 -4.11 2.67 5.17
CA GLN A 161 -3.49 3.20 3.95
C GLN A 161 -4.16 4.50 3.50
N LEU A 162 -5.50 4.52 3.52
CA LEU A 162 -6.29 5.69 3.14
C LEU A 162 -5.98 6.89 4.05
N ILE A 163 -6.00 6.69 5.37
CA ILE A 163 -5.66 7.74 6.34
C ILE A 163 -4.23 8.25 6.10
N SER A 164 -3.27 7.35 5.86
CA SER A 164 -1.89 7.72 5.56
C SER A 164 -1.78 8.57 4.29
N VAL A 165 -2.51 8.22 3.22
CA VAL A 165 -2.54 9.02 1.97
C VAL A 165 -3.14 10.41 2.22
N ILE A 166 -4.25 10.50 2.96
CA ILE A 166 -4.85 11.80 3.28
C ILE A 166 -3.89 12.65 4.13
N SER A 167 -3.29 12.06 5.15
CA SER A 167 -2.30 12.73 6.01
C SER A 167 -1.11 13.24 5.21
N PHE A 168 -0.59 12.45 4.28
CA PHE A 168 0.46 12.87 3.37
C PHE A 168 0.02 14.05 2.48
N ILE A 169 -1.19 14.02 1.92
CA ILE A 169 -1.75 15.13 1.13
C ILE A 169 -1.89 16.39 1.98
N THR A 170 -2.35 16.28 3.23
CA THR A 170 -2.46 17.43 4.14
C THR A 170 -1.09 17.96 4.56
N TRP A 171 -0.11 17.09 4.78
CA TRP A 171 1.27 17.48 5.07
C TRP A 171 1.90 18.23 3.89
N LEU A 172 1.68 17.78 2.64
CA LEU A 172 2.10 18.51 1.45
C LEU A 172 1.46 19.91 1.40
N ASN A 173 0.16 19.99 1.70
CA ASN A 173 -0.56 21.26 1.73
C ASN A 173 0.00 22.23 2.79
N ASP A 174 0.29 21.74 3.98
CA ASP A 174 0.80 22.55 5.09
C ASP A 174 2.26 22.96 4.89
N CYS A 175 3.10 22.06 4.40
CA CYS A 175 4.50 22.34 4.05
C CYS A 175 4.59 23.53 3.08
N CYS A 176 3.74 23.54 2.06
CA CYS A 176 3.64 24.62 1.08
C CYS A 176 3.13 25.97 1.65
N ARG A 177 2.52 25.98 2.83
CA ARG A 177 1.95 27.18 3.49
C ARG A 177 2.95 27.89 4.42
N THR A 178 4.08 27.27 4.75
CA THR A 178 5.04 27.80 5.74
C THR A 178 5.68 29.13 5.27
N GLU A 179 5.64 30.15 6.12
CA GLU A 179 5.88 31.57 5.79
C GLU A 179 7.23 31.87 5.10
N LYS A 180 8.27 31.08 5.35
CA LYS A 180 9.62 31.30 4.78
C LYS A 180 9.73 30.98 3.27
N ILE A 181 8.78 30.23 2.70
CA ILE A 181 8.80 29.76 1.29
C ILE A 181 7.71 30.48 0.44
N ALA A 182 6.89 31.32 1.07
CA ALA A 182 5.60 31.79 0.54
C ALA A 182 5.64 32.66 -0.73
N LYS A 183 6.73 33.39 -1.04
CA LYS A 183 6.75 34.28 -2.23
C LYS A 183 7.13 33.57 -3.53
N ARG A 184 8.07 32.60 -3.51
CA ARG A 184 8.51 31.85 -4.70
C ARG A 184 7.58 30.68 -5.04
N CYS A 185 6.94 30.11 -4.03
CA CYS A 185 6.14 28.89 -4.17
C CYS A 185 4.64 29.13 -4.37
N ARG A 186 4.12 30.35 -4.17
CA ARG A 186 2.68 30.63 -4.33
C ARG A 186 2.17 30.37 -5.75
N ILE A 187 2.95 30.76 -6.77
CA ILE A 187 2.61 30.48 -8.17
C ILE A 187 2.74 28.99 -8.47
N GLN A 188 3.80 28.32 -7.99
CA GLN A 188 4.00 26.89 -8.21
C GLN A 188 2.88 26.05 -7.59
N VAL A 189 2.49 26.35 -6.35
CA VAL A 189 1.38 25.68 -5.65
C VAL A 189 0.05 25.91 -6.37
N LEU A 190 -0.20 27.14 -6.85
CA LEU A 190 -1.39 27.44 -7.63
C LEU A 190 -1.41 26.67 -8.96
N VAL A 191 -0.28 26.58 -9.66
CA VAL A 191 -0.14 25.81 -10.90
C VAL A 191 -0.37 24.32 -10.66
N VAL A 192 0.21 23.75 -9.59
CA VAL A 192 0.00 22.33 -9.22
C VAL A 192 -1.47 22.08 -8.90
N CYS A 193 -2.11 22.98 -8.15
CA CYS A 193 -3.53 22.88 -7.85
C CYS A 193 -4.41 22.91 -9.10
N ILE A 194 -4.20 23.89 -10.00
CA ILE A 194 -5.00 24.00 -11.22
C ILE A 194 -4.78 22.76 -12.09
N THR A 195 -3.52 22.33 -12.24
CA THR A 195 -3.18 21.15 -13.04
C THR A 195 -3.82 19.88 -12.50
N THR A 196 -3.76 19.65 -11.18
CA THR A 196 -4.36 18.46 -10.54
C THR A 196 -5.88 18.45 -10.63
N TYR A 197 -6.53 19.60 -10.50
CA TYR A 197 -7.97 19.71 -10.67
C TYR A 197 -8.39 19.47 -12.14
N LEU A 198 -7.70 20.11 -13.10
CA LEU A 198 -7.96 19.89 -14.53
C LEU A 198 -7.73 18.43 -14.94
N ALA A 199 -6.65 17.80 -14.44
CA ALA A 199 -6.37 16.38 -14.67
C ALA A 199 -7.50 15.50 -14.12
N SER A 200 -8.05 15.83 -12.94
CA SER A 200 -9.18 15.11 -12.35
C SER A 200 -10.43 15.19 -13.23
N VAL A 201 -10.75 16.38 -13.74
CA VAL A 201 -11.90 16.60 -14.66
C VAL A 201 -11.68 15.86 -15.99
N VAL A 202 -10.48 15.93 -16.57
CA VAL A 202 -10.13 15.18 -17.78
C VAL A 202 -10.25 13.67 -17.54
N GLY A 203 -9.81 13.17 -16.38
CA GLY A 203 -9.97 11.77 -15.99
C GLY A 203 -11.44 11.34 -15.96
N ILE A 204 -12.33 12.15 -15.40
CA ILE A 204 -13.78 11.90 -15.39
C ILE A 204 -14.35 11.83 -16.81
N VAL A 205 -13.97 12.77 -17.68
CA VAL A 205 -14.43 12.78 -19.09
C VAL A 205 -13.95 11.53 -19.83
N LEU A 206 -12.67 11.15 -19.68
CA LEU A 206 -12.13 9.93 -20.29
C LEU A 206 -12.83 8.67 -19.77
N MET A 207 -13.19 8.64 -18.48
CA MET A 207 -13.95 7.51 -17.92
C MET A 207 -15.33 7.36 -18.56
N TYR A 208 -16.06 8.45 -18.81
CA TYR A 208 -17.32 8.37 -19.56
C TYR A 208 -17.13 7.82 -20.97
N ILE A 209 -16.10 8.29 -21.69
CA ILE A 209 -15.84 7.90 -23.09
C ILE A 209 -15.47 6.43 -23.23
N TRP A 210 -14.74 5.88 -22.25
CA TRP A 210 -14.19 4.52 -22.30
C TRP A 210 -15.04 3.48 -21.57
N TYR A 211 -15.65 3.81 -20.43
CA TYR A 211 -16.36 2.86 -19.56
C TYR A 211 -17.88 3.06 -19.52
N ALA A 212 -18.41 4.16 -20.06
CA ALA A 212 -19.85 4.43 -20.15
C ALA A 212 -20.30 4.95 -21.53
N PRO A 213 -19.96 4.27 -22.65
CA PRO A 213 -20.26 4.76 -24.00
C PRO A 213 -21.74 4.67 -24.38
N LYS A 214 -22.56 3.95 -23.62
CA LYS A 214 -23.99 3.71 -23.89
C LYS A 214 -24.81 3.98 -22.62
N PRO A 215 -26.07 4.42 -22.75
CA PRO A 215 -26.95 4.66 -21.59
C PRO A 215 -27.28 3.37 -20.81
N SER A 216 -27.09 2.20 -21.41
CA SER A 216 -27.25 0.91 -20.73
C SER A 216 -26.19 0.64 -19.66
N CYS A 217 -25.08 1.38 -19.65
CA CYS A 217 -24.01 1.26 -18.65
C CYS A 217 -24.33 2.02 -17.36
N SER A 218 -25.54 1.83 -16.83
CA SER A 218 -26.12 2.64 -15.73
C SER A 218 -25.26 2.62 -14.47
N LEU A 219 -24.67 1.47 -14.12
CA LEU A 219 -23.82 1.34 -12.95
C LEU A 219 -22.51 2.14 -13.09
N ASN A 220 -21.83 2.05 -14.24
CA ASN A 220 -20.62 2.83 -14.49
C ASN A 220 -20.92 4.32 -14.54
N ILE A 221 -22.05 4.72 -15.13
CA ILE A 221 -22.54 6.11 -15.09
C ILE A 221 -22.75 6.55 -13.63
N LEU A 222 -23.39 5.73 -12.80
CA LEU A 222 -23.61 6.03 -11.38
C LEU A 222 -22.30 6.23 -10.63
N PHE A 223 -21.32 5.34 -10.81
CA PHE A 223 -20.01 5.48 -10.17
C PHE A 223 -19.30 6.78 -10.60
N ILE A 224 -19.20 7.04 -11.90
CA ILE A 224 -18.50 8.21 -12.42
C ILE A 224 -19.22 9.52 -12.03
N THR A 225 -20.56 9.55 -12.09
CA THR A 225 -21.35 10.72 -11.65
C THR A 225 -21.19 11.00 -10.17
N LEU A 226 -21.18 9.96 -9.32
CA LEU A 226 -20.98 10.11 -7.89
C LEU A 226 -19.57 10.60 -7.57
N THR A 227 -18.54 10.06 -8.23
CA THR A 227 -17.15 10.55 -8.12
C THR A 227 -17.04 12.03 -8.46
N LEU A 228 -17.72 12.48 -9.52
CA LEU A 228 -17.78 13.91 -9.87
C LEU A 228 -18.46 14.72 -8.75
N GLY A 229 -19.56 14.23 -8.18
CA GLY A 229 -20.23 14.84 -7.03
C GLY A 229 -19.32 14.95 -5.81
N LEU A 230 -18.59 13.88 -5.48
CA LEU A 230 -17.62 13.84 -4.38
C LEU A 230 -16.47 14.83 -4.60
N LEU A 231 -15.94 14.92 -5.83
CA LEU A 231 -14.93 15.92 -6.20
C LEU A 231 -15.44 17.35 -5.91
N GLN A 232 -16.63 17.70 -6.39
CA GLN A 232 -17.22 19.03 -6.16
C GLN A 232 -17.48 19.30 -4.68
N LEU A 233 -18.00 18.31 -3.94
CA LEU A 233 -18.25 18.40 -2.50
C LEU A 233 -16.96 18.71 -1.73
N MET A 234 -15.89 17.94 -1.98
CA MET A 234 -14.59 18.13 -1.33
C MET A 234 -14.02 19.52 -1.65
N THR A 235 -14.09 19.96 -2.91
CA THR A 235 -13.67 21.31 -3.30
C THR A 235 -14.47 22.39 -2.56
N PHE A 236 -15.79 22.29 -2.50
CA PHE A 236 -16.65 23.25 -1.81
C PHE A 236 -16.33 23.34 -0.30
N VAL A 237 -16.21 22.20 0.37
CA VAL A 237 -15.89 22.14 1.81
C VAL A 237 -14.52 22.77 2.09
N SER A 238 -13.50 22.46 1.29
CA SER A 238 -12.13 22.96 1.49
C SER A 238 -11.99 24.47 1.30
N ILE A 239 -12.79 25.06 0.39
CA ILE A 239 -12.80 26.51 0.12
C ILE A 239 -13.65 27.28 1.15
N HIS A 240 -14.56 26.60 1.85
CA HIS A 240 -15.48 27.23 2.79
C HIS A 240 -14.73 28.11 3.81
N SER A 241 -15.26 29.32 4.04
CA SER A 241 -14.60 30.40 4.77
C SER A 241 -14.21 30.05 6.21
N LYS A 242 -14.86 29.03 6.80
CA LYS A 242 -14.54 28.51 8.14
C LYS A 242 -13.40 27.48 8.16
N VAL A 243 -13.17 26.76 7.07
CA VAL A 243 -12.16 25.69 6.96
C VAL A 243 -10.82 26.26 6.49
N LYS A 244 -10.83 27.08 5.43
CA LYS A 244 -9.63 27.71 4.82
C LYS A 244 -8.46 26.73 4.64
N ALA A 245 -8.75 25.52 4.16
CA ALA A 245 -7.74 24.48 3.89
C ALA A 245 -6.82 24.85 2.72
N GLY A 246 -7.26 25.77 1.85
CA GLY A 246 -6.57 26.10 0.60
C GLY A 246 -7.03 25.20 -0.55
N PHE A 247 -6.48 25.42 -1.74
CA PHE A 247 -6.91 24.73 -2.96
C PHE A 247 -6.06 23.50 -3.32
N LEU A 248 -4.84 23.36 -2.77
CA LEU A 248 -3.94 22.27 -3.12
C LEU A 248 -4.45 20.91 -2.59
N ALA A 249 -4.89 20.84 -1.33
CA ALA A 249 -5.44 19.63 -0.74
C ALA A 249 -6.64 19.04 -1.52
N PRO A 250 -7.70 19.79 -1.89
CA PRO A 250 -8.82 19.22 -2.64
C PRO A 250 -8.45 18.83 -4.09
N GLY A 251 -7.45 19.47 -4.71
CA GLY A 251 -6.95 19.09 -6.04
C GLY A 251 -6.23 17.73 -6.03
N LEU A 252 -5.33 17.52 -5.06
CA LEU A 252 -4.64 16.24 -4.87
C LEU A 252 -5.60 15.13 -4.43
N MET A 253 -6.52 15.44 -3.52
CA MET A 253 -7.56 14.50 -3.11
C MET A 253 -8.49 14.13 -4.26
N GLY A 254 -8.85 15.11 -5.10
CA GLY A 254 -9.62 14.89 -6.32
C GLY A 254 -8.96 13.88 -7.26
N LEU A 255 -7.65 14.04 -7.51
CA LEU A 255 -6.89 13.11 -8.34
C LEU A 255 -6.88 11.69 -7.75
N TYR A 256 -6.74 11.57 -6.43
CA TYR A 256 -6.78 10.28 -5.74
C TYR A 256 -8.14 9.59 -5.85
N VAL A 257 -9.24 10.31 -5.61
CA VAL A 257 -10.61 9.79 -5.72
C VAL A 257 -10.94 9.40 -7.17
N VAL A 258 -10.54 10.20 -8.16
CA VAL A 258 -10.67 9.85 -9.58
C VAL A 258 -9.86 8.60 -9.94
N PHE A 259 -8.66 8.44 -9.39
CA PHE A 259 -7.84 7.25 -9.58
C PHE A 259 -8.50 5.99 -8.98
N LEU A 260 -9.11 6.10 -7.79
CA LEU A 260 -9.83 4.98 -7.16
C LEU A 260 -11.03 4.55 -8.01
N CYS A 261 -11.82 5.51 -8.51
CA CYS A 261 -12.93 5.24 -9.43
C CYS A 261 -12.45 4.55 -10.71
N TRP A 262 -11.42 5.11 -11.35
CA TRP A 262 -10.84 4.52 -12.57
C TRP A 262 -10.34 3.09 -12.32
N SER A 263 -9.68 2.86 -11.19
CA SER A 263 -9.24 1.52 -10.83
C SER A 263 -10.41 0.57 -10.55
N ALA A 264 -11.53 1.05 -10.01
CA ALA A 264 -12.72 0.23 -9.79
C ALA A 264 -13.38 -0.21 -11.11
N LEU A 265 -13.50 0.72 -12.08
CA LEU A 265 -14.02 0.44 -13.41
C LEU A 265 -13.12 -0.53 -14.19
N ARG A 266 -11.79 -0.41 -14.05
CA ARG A 266 -10.82 -1.36 -14.60
C ARG A 266 -10.97 -2.78 -14.05
N SER A 267 -11.43 -2.90 -12.81
CA SER A 267 -11.69 -4.18 -12.14
C SER A 267 -13.03 -4.82 -12.54
N GLU A 268 -13.88 -4.12 -13.30
CA GLU A 268 -15.13 -4.68 -13.82
C GLU A 268 -14.85 -5.95 -14.65
N PRO A 269 -15.63 -7.03 -14.50
CA PRO A 269 -15.44 -8.24 -15.30
C PRO A 269 -15.43 -7.96 -16.81
N GLN A 270 -14.47 -8.55 -17.52
CA GLN A 270 -14.27 -8.35 -18.97
C GLN A 270 -15.44 -8.83 -19.86
N THR A 271 -16.38 -9.59 -19.30
CA THR A 271 -17.59 -10.04 -20.01
C THR A 271 -18.58 -8.90 -20.27
N GLU A 272 -18.47 -7.79 -19.53
CA GLU A 272 -19.40 -6.69 -19.62
C GLU A 272 -19.20 -5.84 -20.88
N ILE A 273 -20.31 -5.47 -21.51
CA ILE A 273 -20.33 -4.69 -22.75
C ILE A 273 -19.68 -3.31 -22.56
N CYS A 274 -19.73 -2.78 -21.34
CA CYS A 274 -19.27 -1.45 -20.98
C CYS A 274 -17.74 -1.33 -20.89
N ASN A 275 -17.02 -2.42 -20.61
CA ASN A 275 -15.56 -2.44 -20.47
C ASN A 275 -14.81 -2.82 -21.77
N LYS A 276 -15.52 -3.29 -22.81
CA LYS A 276 -14.90 -3.77 -24.07
C LYS A 276 -14.05 -2.74 -24.80
N LYS A 277 -14.45 -1.46 -24.77
CA LYS A 277 -13.71 -0.37 -25.46
C LYS A 277 -12.40 -0.04 -24.75
N ALA A 278 -12.39 -0.07 -23.41
CA ALA A 278 -11.18 0.06 -22.62
C ALA A 278 -10.25 -1.14 -22.81
N GLN A 279 -10.79 -2.36 -22.86
CA GLN A 279 -10.02 -3.57 -23.16
C GLN A 279 -9.34 -3.49 -24.54
N ALA A 280 -10.08 -3.07 -25.58
CA ALA A 280 -9.56 -2.95 -26.94
C ALA A 280 -8.35 -2.01 -27.06
N ALA A 281 -8.31 -0.93 -26.26
CA ALA A 281 -7.16 -0.02 -26.19
C ALA A 281 -5.91 -0.64 -25.55
N THR A 282 -6.04 -1.79 -24.87
CA THR A 282 -4.97 -2.43 -24.08
C THR A 282 -4.51 -3.79 -24.61
N ASN A 283 -4.94 -4.21 -25.82
CA ASN A 283 -4.82 -5.56 -26.39
C ASN A 283 -3.40 -6.09 -26.69
N ALA A 284 -2.34 -5.59 -26.04
CA ALA A 284 -1.03 -6.22 -26.07
C ALA A 284 -0.85 -7.09 -24.81
N ASP A 285 -0.64 -8.39 -24.98
CA ASP A 285 -0.41 -9.32 -23.87
C ASP A 285 0.72 -8.82 -22.93
N TRP A 286 1.75 -8.18 -23.48
CA TRP A 286 2.82 -7.53 -22.73
C TRP A 286 2.33 -6.42 -21.77
N LEU A 287 1.33 -5.63 -22.16
CA LEU A 287 0.77 -4.57 -21.30
C LEU A 287 0.06 -5.13 -20.08
N THR A 288 -0.49 -6.34 -20.15
CA THR A 288 -1.11 -7.01 -19.01
C THR A 288 -0.06 -7.45 -17.98
N ILE A 289 1.06 -8.02 -18.46
CA ILE A 289 2.23 -8.39 -17.64
C ILE A 289 2.79 -7.13 -16.95
N VAL A 290 3.02 -6.07 -17.72
CA VAL A 290 3.52 -4.80 -17.17
C VAL A 290 2.55 -4.23 -16.14
N SER A 291 1.25 -4.21 -16.42
CA SER A 291 0.21 -3.74 -15.48
C SER A 291 0.21 -4.56 -14.19
N PHE A 292 0.39 -5.88 -14.29
CA PHE A 292 0.47 -6.77 -13.13
C PHE A 292 1.71 -6.48 -12.28
N VAL A 293 2.89 -6.34 -12.89
CA VAL A 293 4.13 -6.01 -12.17
C VAL A 293 4.00 -4.66 -11.47
N ILE A 294 3.46 -3.65 -12.16
CA ILE A 294 3.17 -2.34 -11.56
C ILE A 294 2.21 -2.49 -10.38
N ALA A 295 1.16 -3.30 -10.50
CA ALA A 295 0.21 -3.51 -9.41
C ALA A 295 0.87 -4.18 -8.18
N VAL A 296 1.71 -5.20 -8.39
CA VAL A 296 2.47 -5.84 -7.29
C VAL A 296 3.40 -4.84 -6.61
N LEU A 297 4.17 -4.08 -7.40
CA LEU A 297 5.05 -3.03 -6.85
C LEU A 297 4.26 -1.95 -6.12
N ALA A 298 3.09 -1.55 -6.63
CA ALA A 298 2.23 -0.57 -5.98
C ALA A 298 1.72 -1.07 -4.62
N ILE A 299 1.36 -2.35 -4.49
CA ILE A 299 0.93 -2.94 -3.20
C ILE A 299 2.09 -2.92 -2.20
N VAL A 300 3.30 -3.31 -2.64
CA VAL A 300 4.50 -3.33 -1.79
C VAL A 300 4.85 -1.92 -1.34
N MET A 301 4.88 -0.95 -2.27
CA MET A 301 5.17 0.45 -1.98
C MET A 301 4.12 1.07 -1.06
N ALA A 302 2.84 0.79 -1.28
CA ALA A 302 1.76 1.23 -0.40
C ALA A 302 1.90 0.67 1.01
N THR A 303 2.26 -0.61 1.15
CA THR A 303 2.48 -1.25 2.45
C THR A 303 3.69 -0.64 3.16
N PHE A 304 4.79 -0.42 2.44
CA PHE A 304 5.99 0.23 2.96
C PHE A 304 5.72 1.67 3.42
N SER A 305 5.13 2.50 2.56
CA SER A 305 4.85 3.91 2.87
C SER A 305 3.89 4.07 4.04
N THR A 306 2.86 3.22 4.09
CA THR A 306 1.90 3.20 5.20
C THR A 306 2.58 2.73 6.49
N GLY A 307 3.45 1.71 6.43
CA GLY A 307 4.11 1.16 7.61
C GLY A 307 5.08 2.14 8.29
N ILE A 308 5.71 3.05 7.52
CA ILE A 308 6.61 4.07 8.08
C ILE A 308 5.86 5.30 8.61
N ASP A 309 4.58 5.48 8.28
CA ASP A 309 3.75 6.61 8.68
C ASP A 309 3.12 6.42 10.08
N SER A 310 3.87 5.82 11.01
CA SER A 310 3.38 5.54 12.37
C SER A 310 3.02 6.79 13.16
N LYS A 311 3.66 7.93 12.83
CA LYS A 311 3.47 9.21 13.53
C LYS A 311 2.03 9.74 13.36
N CYS A 312 1.37 9.42 12.25
CA CYS A 312 -0.04 9.75 12.03
C CYS A 312 -0.99 9.08 13.05
N PHE A 313 -0.60 7.94 13.62
CA PHE A 313 -1.45 7.12 14.49
C PHE A 313 -1.04 7.15 15.96
N GLN A 314 -0.03 7.94 16.32
CA GLN A 314 0.36 8.15 17.70
C GLN A 314 -0.54 9.22 18.34
N PHE A 315 -1.42 8.81 19.26
CA PHE A 315 -2.33 9.69 19.99
C PHE A 315 -1.63 10.53 21.09
N THR A 316 -0.39 10.20 21.44
CA THR A 316 0.39 10.98 22.41
C THR A 316 0.99 12.19 21.72
N LYS A 317 0.61 13.37 22.20
CA LYS A 317 1.08 14.68 21.75
C LYS A 317 2.60 14.68 21.57
N ALA A 318 3.06 15.23 20.45
CA ALA A 318 4.47 15.43 20.10
C ALA A 318 5.30 15.96 21.27
N GLU A 319 5.91 15.06 22.04
CA GLU A 319 7.14 15.36 22.75
C GLU A 319 8.22 15.53 21.67
N THR A 320 9.13 16.49 21.88
CA THR A 320 10.25 16.74 20.99
C THR A 320 11.00 15.42 20.73
N GLU A 321 11.04 14.98 19.46
CA GLU A 321 11.81 13.80 19.06
C GLU A 321 13.26 13.96 19.54
N SER A 322 13.68 13.01 20.38
CA SER A 322 15.05 12.90 20.85
C SER A 322 15.87 12.08 19.86
N GLU A 323 17.18 12.31 19.80
CA GLU A 323 18.08 11.56 18.91
C GLU A 323 18.06 10.04 19.18
N ASP A 324 17.66 9.64 20.40
CA ASP A 324 17.58 8.24 20.81
C ASP A 324 16.24 7.56 20.43
N ASP A 325 15.29 8.28 19.82
CA ASP A 325 14.03 7.70 19.39
C ASP A 325 14.18 6.86 18.12
N VAL A 326 13.41 5.77 18.04
CA VAL A 326 13.37 4.94 16.83
C VAL A 326 12.77 5.74 15.65
N PRO A 327 13.27 5.54 14.41
CA PRO A 327 12.88 6.37 13.26
C PRO A 327 11.42 6.19 12.83
N TYR A 328 10.79 5.08 13.21
CA TYR A 328 9.37 4.77 13.00
C TYR A 328 8.94 3.72 14.04
N GLY A 329 7.64 3.66 14.34
CA GLY A 329 7.11 2.69 15.29
C GLY A 329 7.19 1.26 14.73
N TYR A 330 8.13 0.45 15.22
CA TYR A 330 8.37 -0.92 14.72
C TYR A 330 7.11 -1.80 14.78
N GLY A 331 6.40 -1.77 15.89
CA GLY A 331 5.13 -2.49 16.01
C GLY A 331 4.11 -2.06 14.94
N PHE A 332 3.89 -0.75 14.75
CA PHE A 332 2.96 -0.27 13.73
C PHE A 332 3.40 -0.68 12.31
N PHE A 333 4.69 -0.58 12.00
CA PHE A 333 5.25 -1.04 10.73
C PHE A 333 4.91 -2.51 10.45
N HIS A 334 5.20 -3.41 11.40
CA HIS A 334 4.92 -4.83 11.23
C HIS A 334 3.41 -5.14 11.22
N PHE A 335 2.61 -4.40 11.98
CA PHE A 335 1.15 -4.52 11.94
C PHE A 335 0.61 -4.17 10.54
N VAL A 336 1.07 -3.08 9.93
CA VAL A 336 0.68 -2.70 8.56
C VAL A 336 1.08 -3.78 7.56
N PHE A 337 2.26 -4.38 7.68
CA PHE A 337 2.68 -5.49 6.81
C PHE A 337 1.84 -6.77 7.03
N ALA A 338 1.44 -7.07 8.27
CA ALA A 338 0.54 -8.18 8.57
C ALA A 338 -0.85 -7.96 7.93
N MET A 339 -1.41 -6.75 8.04
CA MET A 339 -2.67 -6.42 7.37
C MET A 339 -2.51 -6.39 5.85
N GLY A 340 -1.35 -5.91 5.35
CA GLY A 340 -0.97 -5.95 3.94
C GLY A 340 -0.89 -7.38 3.40
N ALA A 341 -0.50 -8.35 4.24
CA ALA A 341 -0.49 -9.76 3.87
C ALA A 341 -1.89 -10.31 3.56
N MET A 342 -2.87 -9.92 4.36
CA MET A 342 -4.28 -10.24 4.12
C MET A 342 -4.82 -9.50 2.89
N TYR A 343 -4.46 -8.23 2.72
CA TYR A 343 -4.87 -7.42 1.58
C TYR A 343 -4.37 -7.97 0.24
N PHE A 344 -3.07 -8.28 0.10
CA PHE A 344 -2.58 -8.83 -1.17
C PHE A 344 -3.30 -10.13 -1.51
N ALA A 345 -3.55 -11.01 -0.54
CA ALA A 345 -4.29 -12.25 -0.79
C ALA A 345 -5.65 -11.97 -1.44
N MET A 346 -6.40 -11.00 -0.92
CA MET A 346 -7.71 -10.63 -1.47
C MET A 346 -7.61 -10.13 -2.91
N LEU A 347 -6.58 -9.30 -3.20
CA LEU A 347 -6.31 -8.85 -4.57
C LEU A 347 -5.98 -10.03 -5.50
N PHE A 348 -5.15 -10.96 -5.06
CA PHE A 348 -4.74 -12.12 -5.87
C PHE A 348 -5.88 -13.10 -6.15
N ILE A 349 -6.88 -13.20 -5.27
CA ILE A 349 -8.07 -14.05 -5.48
C ILE A 349 -9.30 -13.27 -5.99
N GLY A 350 -9.15 -11.98 -6.32
CA GLY A 350 -10.24 -11.14 -6.82
C GLY A 350 -11.40 -10.96 -5.83
N TRP A 351 -11.11 -10.99 -4.53
CA TRP A 351 -12.10 -10.92 -3.43
C TRP A 351 -13.18 -12.01 -3.50
N ASN A 352 -12.96 -13.07 -4.27
CA ASN A 352 -13.89 -14.17 -4.42
C ASN A 352 -13.15 -15.46 -4.75
N ALA A 353 -12.96 -16.31 -3.74
CA ALA A 353 -12.26 -17.59 -3.86
C ALA A 353 -12.94 -18.58 -4.83
N HIS A 354 -14.19 -18.34 -5.25
CA HIS A 354 -14.93 -19.21 -6.16
C HIS A 354 -14.79 -18.84 -7.64
N LYS A 355 -14.06 -17.77 -7.98
CA LYS A 355 -13.83 -17.36 -9.37
C LYS A 355 -12.40 -17.64 -9.80
N THR A 356 -12.23 -18.18 -11.02
CA THR A 356 -10.91 -18.34 -11.63
C THR A 356 -10.33 -16.98 -11.99
N MET A 357 -9.14 -16.68 -11.48
CA MET A 357 -8.36 -15.54 -11.95
C MET A 357 -7.56 -15.88 -13.20
N GLN A 358 -7.54 -14.95 -14.16
CA GLN A 358 -6.71 -15.04 -15.35
C GLN A 358 -5.24 -14.86 -14.93
N LYS A 359 -4.33 -15.54 -15.64
CA LYS A 359 -2.89 -15.35 -15.40
C LYS A 359 -2.51 -13.89 -15.62
N TRP A 360 -1.52 -13.41 -14.87
CA TRP A 360 -1.07 -12.00 -14.98
C TRP A 360 -2.18 -10.97 -14.74
N THR A 361 -3.26 -11.35 -14.07
CA THR A 361 -4.28 -10.41 -13.61
C THR A 361 -4.35 -10.41 -12.09
N ILE A 362 -4.78 -9.28 -11.55
CA ILE A 362 -5.03 -9.11 -10.12
C ILE A 362 -6.30 -8.29 -9.97
N ASP A 363 -7.08 -8.63 -8.96
CA ASP A 363 -8.17 -7.78 -8.50
C ASP A 363 -9.24 -7.48 -9.56
N VAL A 364 -9.61 -8.50 -10.34
CA VAL A 364 -10.67 -8.42 -11.36
C VAL A 364 -11.93 -9.11 -10.85
N GLY A 365 -13.07 -8.43 -10.92
CA GLY A 365 -14.36 -8.94 -10.52
C GLY A 365 -15.23 -7.88 -9.84
N TRP A 366 -16.54 -8.10 -9.84
CA TRP A 366 -17.50 -7.19 -9.18
C TRP A 366 -17.19 -6.92 -7.70
N ALA A 367 -16.70 -7.92 -6.97
CA ALA A 367 -16.32 -7.73 -5.56
C ALA A 367 -15.16 -6.72 -5.42
N SER A 368 -14.14 -6.83 -6.28
CA SER A 368 -13.05 -5.85 -6.35
C SER A 368 -13.56 -4.45 -6.70
N THR A 369 -14.38 -4.33 -7.75
CA THR A 369 -14.98 -3.05 -8.16
C THR A 369 -15.69 -2.38 -6.99
N TRP A 370 -16.55 -3.10 -6.27
CA TRP A 370 -17.26 -2.56 -5.12
C TRP A 370 -16.34 -2.17 -3.96
N VAL A 371 -15.33 -2.97 -3.63
CA VAL A 371 -14.37 -2.62 -2.58
C VAL A 371 -13.68 -1.30 -2.90
N ARG A 372 -13.29 -1.09 -4.16
CA ARG A 372 -12.63 0.15 -4.60
C ARG A 372 -13.56 1.37 -4.55
N ILE A 373 -14.82 1.21 -5.00
CA ILE A 373 -15.83 2.28 -4.92
C ILE A 373 -16.15 2.62 -3.46
N VAL A 374 -16.31 1.63 -2.59
CA VAL A 374 -16.53 1.89 -1.16
C VAL A 374 -15.30 2.57 -0.53
N ASN A 375 -14.09 2.14 -0.89
CA ASN A 375 -12.86 2.78 -0.43
C ASN A 375 -12.77 4.24 -0.89
N GLU A 376 -13.22 4.56 -2.10
CA GLU A 376 -13.34 5.93 -2.61
C GLU A 376 -14.31 6.77 -1.76
N TRP A 377 -15.50 6.23 -1.46
CA TRP A 377 -16.48 6.95 -0.64
C TRP A 377 -15.96 7.20 0.77
N LEU A 378 -15.34 6.18 1.38
CA LEU A 378 -14.68 6.31 2.67
C LEU A 378 -13.56 7.36 2.63
N ALA A 379 -12.79 7.42 1.53
CA ALA A 379 -11.76 8.43 1.34
C ALA A 379 -12.33 9.85 1.41
N SER A 380 -13.39 10.12 0.65
CA SER A 380 -14.04 11.42 0.66
C SER A 380 -14.65 11.76 2.02
N VAL A 381 -15.31 10.80 2.68
CA VAL A 381 -15.90 11.00 4.01
C VAL A 381 -14.83 11.30 5.05
N VAL A 382 -13.76 10.51 5.11
CA VAL A 382 -12.65 10.70 6.06
C VAL A 382 -11.97 12.05 5.81
N TYR A 383 -11.72 12.42 4.56
CA TYR A 383 -11.11 13.71 4.21
C TYR A 383 -11.98 14.89 4.67
N VAL A 384 -13.28 14.87 4.34
CA VAL A 384 -14.23 15.91 4.77
C VAL A 384 -14.31 15.98 6.28
N TRP A 385 -14.35 14.83 6.96
CA TRP A 385 -14.36 14.76 8.41
C TRP A 385 -13.10 15.35 9.03
N MET A 386 -11.91 15.03 8.52
CA MET A 386 -10.65 15.60 8.99
C MET A 386 -10.61 17.13 8.91
N LEU A 387 -11.25 17.72 7.89
CA LEU A 387 -11.35 19.18 7.76
C LEU A 387 -12.40 19.80 8.69
N VAL A 388 -13.52 19.11 8.92
CA VAL A 388 -14.67 19.65 9.68
C VAL A 388 -14.53 19.42 11.18
N ALA A 389 -13.96 18.29 11.61
CA ALA A 389 -13.92 17.88 13.00
C ALA A 389 -13.22 18.91 13.94
N PRO A 390 -12.10 19.56 13.57
CA PRO A 390 -11.50 20.62 14.37
C PRO A 390 -12.44 21.80 14.65
N LEU A 391 -13.31 22.14 13.69
CA LEU A 391 -14.29 23.23 13.84
C LEU A 391 -15.41 22.84 14.81
N VAL A 392 -15.89 21.59 14.72
CA VAL A 392 -16.92 21.06 15.61
C VAL A 392 -16.41 21.02 17.05
N TRP A 393 -15.19 20.54 17.28
CA TRP A 393 -14.60 20.52 18.62
C TRP A 393 -14.32 21.91 19.18
N LYS A 394 -13.89 22.87 18.35
CA LYS A 394 -13.69 24.25 18.79
C LYS A 394 -14.99 24.91 19.24
N ASN A 395 -16.07 24.73 18.48
CA ASN A 395 -17.38 25.26 18.84
C ASN A 395 -17.92 24.63 20.13
N ARG A 396 -17.76 23.32 20.34
CA ARG A 396 -18.18 22.66 21.59
C ARG A 396 -17.47 23.22 22.82
N ARG A 397 -16.15 23.39 22.76
CA ARG A 397 -15.39 23.98 23.87
C ARG A 397 -15.78 25.43 24.17
N GLN A 398 -16.13 26.20 23.14
CA GLN A 398 -16.61 27.58 23.34
C GLN A 398 -17.97 27.62 24.04
N VAL A 399 -18.88 26.72 23.69
CA VAL A 399 -20.20 26.59 24.35
C VAL A 399 -20.09 26.08 25.78
N GLU A 400 -19.14 25.20 26.09
CA GLU A 400 -18.89 24.73 27.48
C GLU A 400 -18.20 25.78 28.37
N SER A 401 -17.58 26.80 27.77
CA SER A 401 -16.90 27.89 28.49
C SER A 401 -17.77 29.13 28.75
N THR A 402 -19.00 29.14 28.24
CA THR A 402 -20.01 30.20 28.42
C THR A 402 -21.18 29.67 29.22
#